data_AF-A0A961NGP3-F1
#
_entry.id   AF-A0A961NGP3-F1
#
_cell.length_a   1.000
_cell.length_b   1.000
_cell.length_c   1.000
_cell.angle_alpha   90.00
_cell.angle_beta   90.00
_cell.angle_gamma   90.00
#
_symmetry.space_group_name_H-M   'P 1'
#
loop_
_entity.id
_entity.type
_entity.pdbx_description
1 polymer ?
#
loop_
_entity_poly.entity_id
_entity_poly.type
_entity_poly.pdbx_seq_one_letter_code
_entity_poly.pdbx_strand_id
1 'polypeptide(L)'
;MATILITGCSSGIGKHCALRLHEEGWNVVATARKPDDIAMLQEAGLTGVYLDYTDGTSLAGAVGVALEVGGGRIDALFNNGAYGQAGAVEDISTDVLR
;
A
#
# COMPACT_ATOMS: atom_id res chain seq x y z
N MET A 1 -4.69 -16.90 9.43
CA MET A 1 -3.75 -15.83 9.78
C MET A 1 -4.52 -14.52 9.70
N ALA A 2 -4.13 -13.50 10.47
CA ALA A 2 -4.75 -12.18 10.34
C ALA A 2 -4.26 -11.51 9.05
N THR A 3 -5.15 -10.74 8.40
CA THR A 3 -4.87 -10.09 7.11
C THR A 3 -4.78 -8.58 7.28
N ILE A 4 -3.72 -7.98 6.73
CA ILE A 4 -3.52 -6.53 6.71
C ILE A 4 -3.31 -6.04 5.28
N LEU A 5 -3.99 -4.95 4.94
CA LEU A 5 -3.71 -4.15 3.74
C LEU A 5 -2.84 -2.96 4.14
N ILE A 6 -1.67 -2.80 3.53
CA ILE A 6 -0.73 -1.70 3.80
C ILE A 6 -0.52 -0.90 2.53
N THR A 7 -0.76 0.40 2.60
CA THR A 7 -0.57 1.29 1.45
C THR A 7 0.85 1.88 1.41
N GLY A 8 1.42 2.03 0.21
CA GLY A 8 2.72 2.71 0.03
C GLY A 8 3.92 1.94 0.58
N CYS A 9 4.11 0.70 0.12
CA CYS A 9 5.15 -0.22 0.54
C CYS A 9 6.42 -0.20 -0.34
N SER A 10 6.53 0.73 -1.30
CA SER A 10 7.73 0.87 -2.13
C SER A 10 9.02 1.10 -1.30
N SER A 11 8.91 1.81 -0.18
CA SER A 11 10.05 2.15 0.68
C SER A 11 9.61 2.50 2.10
N GLY A 12 10.59 2.88 2.95
CA GLY A 12 10.36 3.51 4.24
C GLY A 12 9.52 2.67 5.22
N ILE A 13 8.66 3.36 5.97
CA ILE A 13 7.85 2.78 7.05
C ILE A 13 6.93 1.67 6.51
N GLY A 14 6.22 1.92 5.42
CA GLY A 14 5.33 0.92 4.80
C GLY A 14 6.05 -0.38 4.45
N LYS A 15 7.20 -0.30 3.77
CA LYS A 15 8.01 -1.48 3.44
C LYS A 15 8.47 -2.23 4.69
N HIS A 16 8.98 -1.50 5.68
CA HIS A 16 9.46 -2.10 6.92
C HIS A 16 8.33 -2.84 7.67
N CYS A 17 7.17 -2.20 7.84
CA CYS A 17 6.01 -2.82 8.47
C CYS A 17 5.51 -4.05 7.69
N ALA A 18 5.49 -3.98 6.36
CA ALA A 18 5.04 -5.09 5.52
C ALA A 18 5.92 -6.33 5.70
N LEU A 19 7.25 -6.16 5.63
CA LEU A 19 8.19 -7.27 5.85
C LEU A 19 8.09 -7.81 7.27
N ARG A 20 8.03 -6.92 8.27
CA ARG A 20 7.98 -7.33 9.67
C ARG A 20 6.72 -8.13 10.01
N LEU A 21 5.56 -7.67 9.54
CA LEU A 21 4.30 -8.38 9.78
C LEU A 21 4.24 -9.72 9.04
N HIS A 22 4.87 -9.79 7.87
CA HIS A 22 5.01 -11.05 7.15
C HIS A 22 5.86 -12.07 7.92
N GLU A 23 6.99 -11.64 8.49
CA GLU A 23 7.82 -12.48 9.39
C GLU A 23 7.04 -12.94 10.63
N GLU A 24 6.08 -12.15 11.11
CA GLU A 24 5.19 -12.48 12.22
C GLU A 24 3.99 -13.36 11.83
N GLY A 25 3.90 -13.78 10.56
CA GLY A 25 2.87 -14.71 10.08
C GLY A 25 1.55 -14.04 9.72
N TRP A 26 1.54 -12.74 9.42
CA TRP A 26 0.39 -12.07 8.83
C TRP A 26 0.30 -12.34 7.33
N ASN A 27 -0.93 -12.39 6.84
CA ASN A 27 -1.21 -12.26 5.42
C ASN A 27 -1.10 -10.77 5.05
N VAL A 28 0.05 -10.37 4.50
CA VAL A 28 0.32 -8.97 4.17
C VAL A 28 0.02 -8.71 2.69
N VAL A 29 -0.97 -7.86 2.44
CA VAL A 29 -1.21 -7.27 1.13
C VAL A 29 -0.53 -5.90 1.10
N ALA A 30 0.60 -5.84 0.39
CA ALA A 30 1.47 -4.67 0.33
C ALA A 30 1.29 -3.95 -1.00
N THR A 31 0.97 -2.66 -0.98
CA THR A 31 0.70 -1.93 -2.23
C THR A 31 1.80 -0.99 -2.67
N ALA A 32 1.97 -0.84 -3.98
CA ALA A 32 2.88 0.13 -4.61
C ALA A 32 2.30 0.59 -5.95
N ARG A 33 2.85 1.69 -6.51
CA ARG A 33 2.43 2.20 -7.84
C ARG A 33 3.29 1.69 -8.98
N LYS A 34 4.58 1.48 -8.75
CA LYS A 34 5.53 1.15 -9.82
C LYS A 34 5.61 -0.37 -9.98
N PRO A 35 5.61 -0.90 -11.22
CA PRO A 35 5.75 -2.34 -11.46
C PRO A 35 6.99 -2.96 -10.78
N ASP A 36 8.14 -2.28 -10.82
CA ASP A 36 9.37 -2.77 -10.21
C ASP A 36 9.27 -2.88 -8.67
N ASP A 37 8.58 -1.93 -8.03
CA ASP A 37 8.34 -1.97 -6.59
C ASP A 37 7.40 -3.13 -6.22
N ILE A 38 6.39 -3.40 -7.07
CA ILE A 38 5.47 -4.52 -6.88
C ILE A 38 6.21 -5.85 -7.02
N ALA A 39 7.04 -5.99 -8.04
CA ALA A 39 7.87 -7.18 -8.24
C ALA A 39 8.80 -7.42 -7.04
N MET A 40 9.44 -6.37 -6.52
CA MET A 40 10.28 -6.45 -5.33
C MET A 40 9.51 -6.91 -4.08
N LEU A 41 8.27 -6.46 -3.89
CA LEU A 41 7.42 -6.93 -2.79
C LEU A 41 7.07 -8.42 -2.95
N GLN A 42 6.77 -8.86 -4.18
CA GLN A 42 6.45 -10.26 -4.47
C GLN A 42 7.68 -11.18 -4.28
N GLU A 43 8.86 -10.75 -4.71
CA GLU A 43 10.12 -11.45 -4.47
C GLU A 43 10.43 -11.59 -2.97
N ALA A 44 9.97 -10.65 -2.15
CA ALA A 44 10.07 -10.71 -0.70
C ALA A 44 9.02 -11.60 -0.02
N GLY A 45 8.20 -12.33 -0.78
CA GLY A 45 7.16 -13.24 -0.26
C GLY A 45 5.84 -12.57 0.11
N LEU A 46 5.67 -11.28 -0.19
CA LEU A 46 4.45 -10.52 0.10
C LEU A 46 3.45 -10.63 -1.06
N THR A 47 2.16 -10.41 -0.77
CA THR A 47 1.17 -10.15 -1.82
C THR A 47 1.32 -8.70 -2.30
N GLY A 48 2.18 -8.47 -3.29
CA GLY A 48 2.38 -7.17 -3.92
C GLY A 48 1.25 -6.80 -4.89
N VAL A 49 0.61 -5.64 -4.69
CA VAL A 49 -0.56 -5.18 -5.48
C VAL A 49 -0.40 -3.74 -5.94
N TYR A 50 -0.88 -3.44 -7.16
CA TYR A 50 -0.95 -2.07 -7.65
C TYR A 50 -2.00 -1.25 -6.88
N LEU A 51 -1.60 -0.11 -6.34
CA LEU A 51 -2.52 0.88 -5.76
C LEU A 51 -2.15 2.30 -6.17
N ASP A 52 -3.06 2.98 -6.86
CA ASP A 52 -3.09 4.43 -7.02
C ASP A 52 -4.35 4.99 -6.36
N TYR A 53 -4.17 5.96 -5.47
CA TYR A 53 -5.28 6.59 -4.73
C TYR A 53 -6.20 7.42 -5.62
N THR A 54 -5.71 7.90 -6.76
CA THR A 54 -6.54 8.67 -7.70
C THR A 54 -7.36 7.80 -8.63
N ASP A 55 -7.15 6.47 -8.60
CA ASP A 55 -7.84 5.51 -9.45
C ASP A 55 -8.78 4.63 -8.61
N GLY A 56 -10.09 4.88 -8.75
CA GLY A 56 -11.14 4.10 -8.08
C GLY A 56 -11.14 2.61 -8.44
N THR A 57 -10.72 2.25 -9.66
CA THR A 57 -10.62 0.84 -10.06
C THR A 57 -9.42 0.18 -9.37
N SER A 58 -8.30 0.88 -9.26
CA SER A 58 -7.14 0.40 -8.50
C SER A 58 -7.47 0.17 -7.02
N LEU A 59 -8.20 1.10 -6.40
CA LEU A 59 -8.68 0.95 -5.01
C LEU A 59 -9.55 -0.30 -4.84
N ALA A 60 -10.56 -0.46 -5.70
CA ALA A 60 -11.44 -1.62 -5.65
C ALA A 60 -10.69 -2.94 -5.86
N GLY A 61 -9.71 -2.96 -6.78
CA GLY A 61 -8.86 -4.11 -7.03
C GLY A 61 -8.01 -4.49 -5.81
N ALA A 62 -7.35 -3.52 -5.17
CA ALA A 62 -6.52 -3.78 -3.98
C ALA A 62 -7.33 -4.31 -2.80
N VAL A 63 -8.54 -3.76 -2.59
CA VAL A 63 -9.47 -4.27 -1.56
C VAL A 63 -9.95 -5.68 -1.92
N GLY A 64 -10.26 -5.94 -3.19
CA GLY A 64 -10.66 -7.26 -3.67
C GLY A 64 -9.61 -8.32 -3.37
N VAL A 65 -8.35 -8.05 -3.69
CA VAL A 65 -7.23 -8.96 -3.38
C VAL A 65 -7.08 -9.17 -1.87
N ALA A 66 -7.18 -8.12 -1.06
CA ALA A 66 -7.09 -8.24 0.39
C ALA A 66 -8.22 -9.10 0.98
N LEU A 67 -9.44 -8.95 0.48
CA LEU A 67 -10.57 -9.79 0.86
C LEU A 67 -10.35 -11.24 0.42
N GLU A 68 -9.88 -11.48 -0.81
CA GLU A 68 -9.59 -12.82 -1.30
C GLU A 68 -8.56 -13.54 -0.42
N VAL A 69 -7.41 -12.89 -0.17
CA VAL A 69 -6.33 -13.40 0.69
C VAL A 69 -6.81 -13.67 2.12
N GLY A 70 -7.70 -12.83 2.65
CA GLY A 70 -8.25 -12.97 3.99
C GLY A 70 -9.51 -13.84 4.10
N GLY A 71 -9.95 -14.51 3.03
CA GLY A 71 -11.17 -15.33 3.07
C GLY A 71 -12.44 -14.52 3.33
N GLY A 72 -12.53 -13.32 2.74
CA GLY A 72 -13.63 -12.38 2.87
C GLY A 72 -13.47 -11.35 3.99
N ARG A 73 -12.30 -11.26 4.62
CA ARG A 73 -12.03 -10.36 5.75
C ARG A 73 -10.72 -9.59 5.61
N ILE A 74 -10.73 -8.35 6.08
CA ILE A 74 -9.53 -7.55 6.34
C ILE A 74 -9.54 -7.24 7.84
N ASP A 75 -8.50 -7.65 8.57
CA ASP A 75 -8.42 -7.43 10.02
C ASP A 75 -7.80 -6.08 10.36
N ALA A 76 -6.93 -5.56 9.49
CA ALA A 76 -6.29 -4.26 9.65
C ALA A 76 -6.06 -3.55 8.32
N LEU A 77 -6.07 -2.21 8.36
CA LEU A 77 -5.66 -1.33 7.27
C LEU A 77 -4.63 -0.36 7.81
N PHE A 78 -3.46 -0.29 7.16
CA PHE A 78 -2.47 0.74 7.42
C PHE A 78 -2.42 1.71 6.25
N ASN A 79 -3.10 2.85 6.41
CA ASN A 79 -3.05 3.99 5.49
C ASN A 79 -1.72 4.74 5.69
N ASN A 80 -0.65 4.20 5.12
CA ASN A 80 0.71 4.74 5.22
C ASN A 80 1.10 5.56 3.99
N GLY A 81 0.71 5.11 2.79
CA GLY A 81 1.14 5.73 1.53
C GLY A 81 0.75 7.20 1.48
N ALA A 82 1.74 8.07 1.35
CA ALA A 82 1.58 9.52 1.37
C ALA A 82 2.60 10.20 0.46
N TYR A 83 2.29 11.44 0.09
CA TYR A 83 3.19 12.38 -0.57
C TYR A 83 3.12 13.70 0.20
N GLY A 84 4.27 14.34 0.41
CA GLY A 84 4.36 15.63 1.09
C GLY A 84 4.91 16.68 0.14
N GLN A 85 4.19 17.81 0.00
CA GLN A 85 4.68 18.99 -0.68
C GLN A 85 5.12 20.04 0.35
N ALA A 86 6.40 20.41 0.34
CA ALA A 86 6.92 21.51 1.14
C ALA A 86 6.90 22.83 0.35
N GLY A 87 6.66 23.94 1.03
CA GLY A 87 6.64 25.29 0.46
C GLY A 87 5.77 26.25 1.28
N ALA A 88 5.91 27.55 1.04
CA ALA A 88 4.95 28.53 1.55
C ALA A 88 3.59 28.33 0.85
N VAL A 89 2.48 28.54 1.56
CA VAL A 89 1.14 28.26 1.02
C VAL A 89 0.86 29.08 -0.24
N GLU A 90 1.37 30.31 -0.30
CA GLU A 90 1.28 31.22 -1.44
C GLU A 90 2.10 30.81 -2.66
N ASP A 91 3.14 30.00 -2.48
CA ASP A 91 4.07 29.58 -3.54
C ASP A 91 3.71 28.20 -4.14
N ILE A 92 2.79 27.48 -3.49
CA ILE A 92 2.38 26.15 -3.90
C ILE A 92 1.19 26.24 -4.88
N SER A 93 1.29 25.56 -6.02
CA SER A 93 0.17 25.52 -6.98
C SER A 93 -1.02 24.77 -6.40
N THR A 94 -2.25 25.15 -6.76
CA THR A 94 -3.43 24.41 -6.30
C THR A 94 -3.49 22.98 -6.84
N ASP A 95 -2.81 22.69 -7.95
CA ASP A 95 -2.76 21.35 -8.55
C ASP A 95 -2.10 20.32 -7.63
N VAL A 96 -1.07 20.70 -6.86
CA VAL A 96 -0.41 19.77 -5.93
C VAL A 96 -1.15 19.60 -4.58
N LEU A 97 -2.21 20.38 -4.36
CA LEU A 97 -3.09 20.30 -3.19
C LEU A 97 -4.35 19.46 -3.44
N ARG A 98 -4.56 19.04 -4.69
CA ARG A 98 -5.67 18.16 -5.10
C ARG A 98 -5.27 16.70 -4.98
#